data_AF-A0A6C0LDG5-F1
#
_entry.id   AF-A0A6C0LDG5-F1
#
_cell.length_a   1.000
_cell.length_b   1.000
_cell.length_c   1.000
_cell.angle_alpha   90.00
_cell.angle_beta   90.00
_cell.angle_gamma   90.00
#
_symmetry.space_group_name_H-M   'P 1'
#
loop_
_entity.id
_entity.type
_entity.pdbx_description
1 polymer ?
#
loop_
_entity_poly.entity_id
_entity_poly.type
_entity_poly.pdbx_seq_one_letter_code
_entity_poly.pdbx_strand_id
1 'polypeptide(L)'
;MEKANAKEKVGGSNNKNAYLLFMIFCYLVPISIVYFYYDSHHSISSIICSYKHKYIILFFMCLMGFGTILYELERRDKFSTILITMLLFCLYGLICINEKSILHFIFSFLTFAFIISFMIRHYILTKYNTVLLISLLVEILVALYSVIQLQKNIFFSEVLLLANFAFYFIYLHFLQ
;
A
#
# COMPACT_ATOMS: atom_id res chain seq x y z
N MET A 1 -6.51 4.26 39.49
CA MET A 1 -6.40 3.41 38.29
C MET A 1 -7.15 3.97 37.07
N GLU A 2 -8.23 4.73 37.22
CA GLU A 2 -8.96 5.36 36.08
C GLU A 2 -8.15 6.41 35.28
N LYS A 3 -7.32 7.22 35.94
CA LYS A 3 -6.52 8.26 35.27
C LYS A 3 -5.37 7.71 34.40
N ALA A 4 -4.91 6.48 34.65
CA ALA A 4 -3.89 5.82 33.84
C ALA A 4 -4.48 5.32 32.51
N ASN A 5 -5.66 4.70 32.56
CA ASN A 5 -6.38 4.21 31.37
C ASN A 5 -6.82 5.33 30.42
N ALA A 6 -7.14 6.52 30.92
CA ALA A 6 -7.51 7.66 30.09
C ALA A 6 -6.30 8.28 29.36
N LYS A 7 -5.14 8.39 30.03
CA LYS A 7 -3.90 8.89 29.41
C LYS A 7 -3.34 7.92 28.35
N GLU A 8 -3.42 6.61 28.58
CA GLU A 8 -3.02 5.61 27.58
C GLU A 8 -3.94 5.62 26.35
N LYS A 9 -5.26 5.74 26.52
CA LYS A 9 -6.20 5.84 25.40
C LYS A 9 -6.01 7.10 24.55
N VAL A 10 -5.76 8.25 25.18
CA VAL A 10 -5.55 9.52 24.48
C VAL A 10 -4.17 9.58 23.82
N GLY A 11 -3.13 9.03 24.48
CA GLY A 11 -1.78 8.95 23.92
C GLY A 11 -1.68 8.02 22.71
N GLY A 12 -2.32 6.85 22.75
CA GLY A 12 -2.33 5.89 21.64
C GLY A 12 -3.10 6.38 20.40
N SER A 13 -4.12 7.22 20.58
CA SER A 13 -4.86 7.82 19.46
C SER A 13 -4.06 8.91 18.73
N ASN A 14 -3.34 9.76 19.47
CA ASN A 14 -2.55 10.83 18.85
C ASN A 14 -1.34 10.29 18.07
N ASN A 15 -0.69 9.24 18.57
CA ASN A 15 0.46 8.63 17.90
C ASN A 15 0.07 7.97 16.58
N LYS A 16 -1.09 7.32 16.51
CA LYS A 16 -1.61 6.69 15.27
C LYS A 16 -1.81 7.69 14.14
N ASN A 17 -2.43 8.82 14.45
CA ASN A 17 -2.66 9.88 13.46
C ASN A 17 -1.34 10.51 12.98
N ALA A 18 -0.36 10.63 13.87
CA ALA A 18 0.97 11.11 13.51
C ALA A 18 1.69 10.15 12.55
N TYR A 19 1.65 8.82 12.80
CA TYR A 19 2.23 7.83 11.89
C TYR A 19 1.56 7.84 10.53
N LEU A 20 0.23 7.95 10.47
CA LEU A 20 -0.52 8.06 9.22
C LEU A 20 -0.15 9.31 8.42
N LEU A 21 -0.08 10.48 9.07
CA LEU A 21 0.36 11.72 8.43
C LEU A 21 1.79 11.63 7.92
N PHE A 22 2.68 11.00 8.69
CA PHE A 22 4.05 10.71 8.27
C PHE A 22 4.09 9.81 7.02
N MET A 23 3.31 8.73 7.00
CA MET A 23 3.20 7.84 5.82
C MET A 23 2.72 8.61 4.59
N ILE A 24 1.68 9.44 4.71
CA ILE A 24 1.16 10.26 3.60
C ILE A 24 2.26 11.18 3.08
N PHE A 25 2.96 11.90 3.97
CA PHE A 25 4.04 12.80 3.59
C PHE A 25 5.17 12.06 2.86
N CYS A 26 5.59 10.90 3.35
CA CYS A 26 6.59 10.08 2.69
C CYS A 26 6.13 9.60 1.30
N TYR A 27 4.85 9.33 1.12
CA TYR A 27 4.30 8.81 -0.14
C TYR A 27 4.09 9.89 -1.23
N LEU A 28 3.97 11.17 -0.84
CA LEU A 28 3.83 12.27 -1.81
C LEU A 28 5.01 12.38 -2.78
N VAL A 29 6.24 12.07 -2.34
CA VAL A 29 7.42 12.18 -3.21
C VAL A 29 7.40 11.12 -4.32
N PRO A 30 7.24 9.81 -4.04
CA PRO A 30 7.03 8.79 -5.07
C PRO A 30 5.88 9.13 -6.03
N ILE A 31 4.72 9.59 -5.53
CA ILE A 31 3.59 10.00 -6.36
C ILE A 31 3.99 11.13 -7.31
N SER A 32 4.66 12.16 -6.81
CA SER A 32 5.09 13.30 -7.61
C SER A 32 6.02 12.88 -8.74
N ILE A 33 6.97 11.97 -8.45
CA ILE A 33 7.89 11.44 -9.48
C ILE A 33 7.09 10.68 -10.54
N VAL A 34 6.16 9.80 -10.17
CA VAL A 34 5.32 9.08 -11.13
C VAL A 34 4.52 10.06 -11.99
N TYR A 35 3.95 11.12 -11.40
CA TYR A 35 3.20 12.15 -12.10
C TYR A 35 4.03 12.98 -13.09
N PHE A 36 5.32 13.21 -12.84
CA PHE A 36 6.16 13.96 -13.79
C PHE A 36 6.68 13.11 -14.96
N TYR A 37 6.64 11.78 -14.85
CA TYR A 37 7.27 10.88 -15.81
C TYR A 37 6.31 9.85 -16.44
N TYR A 38 4.99 10.00 -16.26
CA TYR A 38 4.01 9.05 -16.78
C TYR A 38 3.90 9.03 -18.30
N ASP A 39 4.05 10.18 -18.98
CA ASP A 39 3.89 10.28 -20.43
C ASP A 39 4.93 9.46 -21.23
N SER A 40 6.07 9.15 -20.62
CA SER A 40 7.18 8.45 -21.28
C SER A 40 7.32 6.97 -20.92
N HIS A 41 6.36 6.39 -20.19
CA HIS A 41 6.47 5.05 -19.61
C HIS A 41 5.19 4.21 -19.77
N HIS A 42 5.34 2.90 -19.94
CA HIS A 42 4.21 1.97 -20.16
C HIS A 42 3.64 1.34 -18.87
N SER A 43 4.28 1.58 -17.72
CA SER A 43 3.88 1.09 -16.40
C SER A 43 4.49 1.96 -15.31
N ILE A 44 3.86 2.02 -14.13
CA ILE A 44 4.45 2.64 -12.94
C ILE A 44 5.74 1.88 -12.59
N SER A 45 5.69 0.55 -12.67
CA SER A 45 6.82 -0.33 -12.42
C SER A 45 8.06 0.07 -13.25
N SER A 46 7.89 0.45 -14.51
CA SER A 46 9.00 0.90 -15.37
C SER A 46 9.63 2.22 -14.89
N ILE A 47 8.84 3.16 -14.36
CA ILE A 47 9.34 4.42 -13.77
C ILE A 47 10.12 4.11 -12.50
N ILE A 48 9.55 3.27 -11.62
CA ILE A 48 10.14 2.98 -10.32
C ILE A 48 11.44 2.16 -10.46
N CYS A 49 11.51 1.27 -11.46
CA CYS A 49 12.69 0.46 -11.74
C CYS A 49 13.80 1.24 -12.48
N SER A 50 13.55 2.46 -12.96
CA SER A 50 14.53 3.28 -13.68
C SER A 50 15.67 3.73 -12.78
N TYR A 51 16.92 3.55 -13.22
CA TYR A 51 18.14 3.94 -12.48
C TYR A 51 18.14 5.40 -12.01
N LYS A 52 17.46 6.29 -12.74
CA LYS A 52 17.41 7.73 -12.45
C LYS A 52 16.60 8.06 -11.18
N HIS A 53 15.55 7.29 -10.88
CA HIS A 53 14.59 7.61 -9.83
C HIS A 53 14.50 6.53 -8.74
N LYS A 54 14.93 5.30 -9.05
CA LYS A 54 14.85 4.11 -8.19
C LYS A 54 15.32 4.36 -6.76
N TYR A 55 16.48 4.97 -6.57
CA TYR A 55 17.05 5.15 -5.23
C TYR A 55 16.27 6.16 -4.37
N ILE A 56 15.77 7.24 -4.99
CA ILE A 56 14.94 8.24 -4.29
C ILE A 56 13.59 7.60 -3.92
N ILE A 57 12.96 6.91 -4.87
CA ILE A 57 11.68 6.22 -4.62
C ILE A 57 11.86 5.17 -3.53
N LEU A 58 12.90 4.32 -3.61
CA LEU A 58 13.18 3.30 -2.62
C LEU A 58 13.40 3.90 -1.23
N PHE A 59 14.15 5.00 -1.12
CA PHE A 59 14.37 5.68 0.15
C PHE A 59 13.06 6.12 0.81
N PHE A 60 12.19 6.82 0.07
CA PHE A 60 10.90 7.27 0.60
C PHE A 60 9.93 6.11 0.87
N MET A 61 9.95 5.05 0.05
CA MET A 61 9.16 3.84 0.28
C MET A 61 9.64 3.06 1.53
N CYS A 62 10.94 3.08 1.84
CA CYS A 62 11.49 2.53 3.09
C CYS A 62 11.04 3.34 4.31
N LEU A 63 11.10 4.68 4.24
CA LEU A 63 10.61 5.54 5.32
C LEU A 63 9.11 5.32 5.57
N MET A 64 8.30 5.28 4.51
CA MET A 64 6.88 4.99 4.62
C MET A 64 6.64 3.61 5.24
N GLY A 65 7.32 2.57 4.75
CA GLY A 65 7.16 1.21 5.26
C GLY A 65 7.52 1.08 6.75
N PHE A 66 8.55 1.78 7.21
CA PHE A 66 8.85 1.88 8.64
C PHE A 66 7.68 2.50 9.42
N GLY A 67 7.12 3.60 8.90
CA GLY A 67 5.90 4.21 9.46
C GLY A 67 4.72 3.25 9.50
N THR A 68 4.47 2.49 8.43
CA THR A 68 3.37 1.51 8.34
C THR A 68 3.52 0.39 9.36
N ILE A 69 4.74 -0.12 9.57
CA ILE A 69 4.99 -1.16 10.58
C ILE A 69 4.75 -0.62 11.98
N LEU A 70 5.28 0.57 12.31
CA LEU A 70 5.03 1.19 13.61
C LEU A 70 3.54 1.43 13.86
N TYR A 71 2.81 1.86 12.82
CA TYR A 71 1.37 2.05 12.87
C TYR A 71 0.62 0.75 13.19
N GLU A 72 0.93 -0.34 12.49
CA GLU A 72 0.28 -1.63 12.70
C GLU A 72 0.63 -2.26 14.07
N LEU A 73 1.86 -2.08 14.54
CA LEU A 73 2.28 -2.52 15.88
C LEU A 73 1.47 -1.83 16.98
N GLU A 74 1.19 -0.53 16.83
CA GLU A 74 0.35 0.24 17.76
C GLU A 74 -1.12 -0.23 17.75
N ARG A 75 -1.61 -0.77 16.62
CA ARG A 75 -2.94 -1.40 16.53
C ARG A 75 -3.02 -2.78 17.17
N ARG A 76 -1.88 -3.43 17.42
CA ARG A 76 -1.75 -4.75 18.07
C ARG A 76 -2.43 -5.91 17.31
N ASP A 77 -2.73 -5.77 16.01
CA ASP A 77 -3.20 -6.88 15.17
C ASP A 77 -2.02 -7.59 14.49
N LYS A 78 -1.58 -8.69 15.09
CA LYS A 78 -0.43 -9.47 14.64
C LYS A 78 -0.57 -9.96 13.19
N PHE A 79 -1.78 -10.36 12.78
CA PHE A 79 -2.00 -10.87 11.42
C PHE A 79 -1.86 -9.77 10.38
N SER A 80 -2.44 -8.61 10.64
CA SER A 80 -2.33 -7.44 9.77
C SER A 80 -0.89 -6.92 9.69
N THR A 81 -0.14 -6.96 10.80
CA THR A 81 1.29 -6.62 10.81
C THR A 81 2.10 -7.56 9.93
N ILE A 82 1.85 -8.88 9.99
CA ILE A 82 2.52 -9.87 9.13
C ILE A 82 2.19 -9.61 7.66
N LEU A 83 0.91 -9.39 7.33
CA LEU A 83 0.47 -9.10 5.95
C LEU A 83 1.15 -7.84 5.39
N ILE A 84 1.18 -6.75 6.15
CA ILE A 84 1.86 -5.51 5.76
C ILE A 84 3.36 -5.72 5.60
N THR A 85 4.00 -6.46 6.49
CA THR A 85 5.44 -6.73 6.41
C THR A 85 5.77 -7.51 5.13
N MET A 86 4.98 -8.54 4.81
CA MET A 86 5.15 -9.32 3.58
C MET A 86 4.84 -8.49 2.33
N LEU A 87 3.83 -7.62 2.39
CA LEU A 87 3.51 -6.68 1.32
C LEU A 87 4.70 -5.73 1.05
N LEU A 88 5.27 -5.13 2.11
CA LEU A 88 6.44 -4.25 1.99
C LEU A 88 7.64 -4.98 1.40
N PHE A 89 7.90 -6.21 1.84
CA PHE A 89 8.96 -7.04 1.26
C PHE A 89 8.76 -7.25 -0.25
N CYS A 90 7.53 -7.55 -0.69
CA CYS A 90 7.23 -7.72 -2.10
C CYS A 90 7.38 -6.42 -2.90
N LEU A 91 6.91 -5.29 -2.33
CA LEU A 91 7.08 -3.97 -2.94
C LEU A 91 8.57 -3.63 -3.10
N TYR A 92 9.41 -3.86 -2.11
CA TYR A 92 10.85 -3.63 -2.25
C TYR A 92 11.48 -4.57 -3.28
N GLY A 93 11.02 -5.83 -3.34
CA GLY A 93 11.38 -6.76 -4.40
C GLY A 93 11.07 -6.21 -5.80
N LEU A 94 9.87 -5.66 -6.00
CA LEU A 94 9.45 -5.03 -7.26
C LEU A 94 10.36 -3.88 -7.67
N ILE A 95 10.73 -2.99 -6.74
CA ILE A 95 11.61 -1.83 -7.00
C ILE A 95 13.03 -2.29 -7.35
N CYS A 96 13.52 -3.32 -6.65
CA CYS A 96 14.90 -3.77 -6.75
C CYS A 96 15.17 -4.60 -8.00
N ILE A 97 14.17 -5.32 -8.50
CA ILE A 97 14.30 -6.31 -9.56
C ILE A 97 13.83 -5.74 -10.91
N ASN A 98 14.54 -6.08 -11.98
CA ASN A 98 14.18 -5.69 -13.34
C ASN A 98 12.77 -6.19 -13.72
N GLU A 99 11.93 -5.28 -14.22
CA GLU A 99 10.56 -5.51 -14.68
C GLU A 99 10.42 -6.71 -15.62
N LYS A 100 11.40 -6.94 -16.50
CA LYS A 100 11.37 -8.04 -17.47
C LYS A 100 11.63 -9.43 -16.88
N SER A 101 12.06 -9.50 -15.62
CA SER A 101 12.42 -10.77 -15.01
C SER A 101 11.20 -11.52 -14.48
N ILE A 102 11.26 -12.85 -14.52
CA ILE A 102 10.19 -13.70 -13.97
C ILE A 102 9.95 -13.44 -12.47
N LEU A 103 11.02 -13.09 -11.74
CA LEU A 103 10.92 -12.75 -10.32
C LEU A 103 10.06 -11.50 -10.10
N HIS A 104 10.13 -10.50 -10.98
CA HIS A 104 9.29 -9.30 -10.89
C HIS A 104 7.81 -9.65 -11.01
N PHE A 105 7.44 -10.55 -11.94
CA PHE A 105 6.06 -11.03 -12.07
C PHE A 105 5.59 -11.79 -10.83
N ILE A 106 6.45 -12.62 -10.22
CA ILE A 106 6.13 -13.33 -8.97
C ILE A 106 5.88 -12.32 -7.84
N PHE A 107 6.76 -11.32 -7.68
CA PHE A 107 6.58 -10.28 -6.66
C PHE A 107 5.33 -9.43 -6.91
N SER A 108 4.98 -9.16 -8.17
CA SER A 108 3.76 -8.43 -8.54
C SER A 108 2.52 -9.22 -8.13
N PHE A 109 2.47 -10.51 -8.48
CA PHE A 109 1.39 -11.40 -8.07
C PHE A 109 1.25 -11.49 -6.55
N LEU A 110 2.36 -11.67 -5.83
CA LEU A 110 2.35 -11.72 -4.36
C LEU A 110 1.89 -10.39 -3.74
N THR A 111 2.30 -9.25 -4.31
CA THR A 111 1.86 -7.92 -3.87
C THR A 111 0.33 -7.80 -3.95
N PHE A 112 -0.27 -8.18 -5.07
CA PHE A 112 -1.74 -8.18 -5.20
C PHE A 112 -2.42 -9.16 -4.25
N ALA A 113 -1.87 -10.36 -4.10
CA ALA A 113 -2.41 -11.35 -3.17
C ALA A 113 -2.41 -10.84 -1.72
N PHE A 114 -1.34 -10.15 -1.29
CA PHE A 114 -1.26 -9.56 0.05
C PHE A 114 -2.19 -8.35 0.22
N ILE A 115 -2.33 -7.49 -0.79
CA ILE A 115 -3.31 -6.38 -0.78
C ILE A 115 -4.73 -6.93 -0.56
N ILE A 116 -5.15 -7.89 -1.40
CA ILE A 116 -6.49 -8.49 -1.29
C ILE A 116 -6.68 -9.18 0.05
N SER A 117 -5.67 -9.93 0.54
CA SER A 117 -5.74 -10.60 1.85
C SER A 117 -5.90 -9.61 3.00
N PHE A 118 -5.17 -8.48 2.95
CA PHE A 118 -5.27 -7.41 3.94
C PHE A 118 -6.67 -6.77 3.94
N MET A 119 -7.23 -6.51 2.77
CA MET A 119 -8.57 -5.95 2.61
C MET A 119 -9.66 -6.92 3.08
N ILE A 120 -9.54 -8.22 2.80
CA ILE A 120 -10.49 -9.24 3.30
C ILE A 120 -10.46 -9.30 4.83
N ARG A 121 -9.25 -9.35 5.42
CA ARG A 121 -9.06 -9.38 6.88
C ARG A 121 -9.76 -8.18 7.54
N HIS A 122 -9.55 -6.99 7.02
CA HIS A 122 -10.12 -5.77 7.60
C HIS A 122 -11.61 -5.61 7.34
N TYR A 123 -12.13 -6.10 6.22
CA TYR A 123 -13.56 -6.19 5.98
C TYR A 123 -14.26 -7.06 7.04
N ILE A 124 -13.66 -8.20 7.41
CA ILE A 124 -14.19 -9.08 8.45
C ILE A 124 -14.09 -8.41 9.83
N LEU A 125 -12.95 -7.81 10.17
CA LEU A 125 -12.72 -7.16 11.47
C LEU A 125 -13.64 -5.95 11.70
N THR A 126 -14.02 -5.25 10.63
CA THR A 126 -14.91 -4.08 10.67
C THR A 126 -16.39 -4.44 10.65
N LYS A 127 -16.74 -5.73 10.85
CA LYS A 127 -18.12 -6.25 10.85
C LYS A 127 -18.85 -5.97 9.54
N TYR A 128 -18.17 -6.22 8.42
CA TYR A 128 -18.75 -6.19 7.08
C TYR A 128 -19.19 -4.79 6.60
N ASN A 129 -18.33 -3.78 6.79
CA ASN A 129 -18.58 -2.42 6.30
C ASN A 129 -18.76 -2.39 4.77
N THR A 130 -19.88 -1.82 4.29
CA THR A 130 -20.24 -1.80 2.86
C THR A 130 -19.25 -1.03 2.00
N VAL A 131 -18.67 0.07 2.49
CA VAL A 131 -17.69 0.87 1.72
C VAL A 131 -16.41 0.07 1.49
N LEU A 132 -15.94 -0.64 2.52
CA LEU A 132 -14.79 -1.54 2.41
C LEU A 132 -15.07 -2.72 1.47
N LEU A 133 -16.29 -3.26 1.47
CA LEU A 133 -16.70 -4.30 0.52
C LEU A 133 -16.63 -3.80 -0.92
N ILE A 134 -17.20 -2.62 -1.20
CA ILE A 134 -17.20 -2.03 -2.54
C ILE A 134 -15.76 -1.82 -3.01
N SER A 135 -14.92 -1.23 -2.17
CA SER A 135 -13.50 -1.02 -2.51
C SER A 135 -12.76 -2.35 -2.72
N LEU A 136 -13.03 -3.39 -1.93
CA LEU A 136 -12.48 -4.74 -2.16
C LEU A 136 -12.94 -5.34 -3.50
N LEU A 137 -14.21 -5.20 -3.85
CA LEU A 137 -14.72 -5.69 -5.14
C LEU A 137 -14.09 -4.95 -6.32
N VAL A 138 -13.92 -3.62 -6.20
CA VAL A 138 -13.19 -2.82 -7.20
C VAL A 138 -11.75 -3.31 -7.32
N GLU A 139 -11.06 -3.55 -6.21
CA GLU A 139 -9.67 -4.05 -6.23
C GLU A 139 -9.56 -5.37 -7.02
N ILE A 140 -10.45 -6.32 -6.74
CA ILE A 140 -10.48 -7.62 -7.43
C ILE A 140 -10.75 -7.42 -8.93
N LEU A 141 -11.73 -6.58 -9.30
CA LEU A 141 -12.07 -6.33 -10.71
C LEU A 141 -10.91 -5.68 -11.46
N VAL A 142 -10.26 -4.68 -10.88
CA VAL A 142 -9.12 -4.00 -11.51
C VAL A 142 -7.89 -4.92 -11.57
N ALA A 143 -7.70 -5.80 -10.57
CA ALA A 143 -6.63 -6.80 -10.59
C ALA A 143 -6.83 -7.80 -11.74
N LEU A 144 -8.05 -8.31 -11.91
CA LEU A 144 -8.41 -9.18 -13.05
C LEU A 144 -8.23 -8.45 -14.39
N TYR A 145 -8.64 -7.18 -14.47
CA TYR A 145 -8.43 -6.36 -15.66
C TYR A 145 -6.93 -6.20 -16.00
N SER A 146 -6.08 -6.02 -14.98
CA SER A 146 -4.63 -5.89 -15.16
C SER A 146 -4.00 -7.17 -15.73
N VAL A 147 -4.49 -8.34 -15.33
CA VAL A 147 -4.03 -9.63 -15.90
C VAL A 147 -4.36 -9.74 -17.39
N ILE A 148 -5.53 -9.24 -17.82
CA ILE A 148 -5.92 -9.24 -19.25
C ILE A 148 -5.04 -8.27 -20.05
N GLN A 149 -4.63 -7.15 -19.44
CA GLN A 149 -3.85 -6.10 -20.11
C GLN A 149 -2.33 -6.30 -20.01
N LEU A 150 -1.85 -7.42 -19.47
CA LEU A 150 -0.44 -7.65 -19.17
C LEU A 150 0.51 -7.50 -20.37
N GLN A 151 0.00 -7.72 -21.58
CA GLN A 151 0.75 -7.58 -22.85
C GLN A 151 0.68 -6.18 -23.47
N LYS A 152 -0.07 -5.26 -22.85
CA LYS A 152 -0.30 -3.88 -23.28
C LYS A 152 0.17 -2.91 -22.18
N ASN A 153 -0.25 -1.66 -22.28
CA ASN A 153 0.02 -0.65 -21.27
C ASN A 153 -0.84 -0.92 -20.01
N ILE A 154 -0.19 -1.29 -18.90
CA ILE A 154 -0.83 -1.56 -17.60
C ILE A 154 -0.80 -0.35 -16.65
N PHE A 155 -0.21 0.77 -17.07
CA PHE A 155 -0.02 1.95 -16.22
C PHE A 155 -1.31 2.38 -15.53
N PHE A 156 -2.40 2.52 -16.30
CA PHE A 156 -3.68 2.99 -15.76
C PHE A 156 -4.26 2.03 -14.71
N SER A 157 -4.13 0.72 -14.92
CA SER A 157 -4.66 -0.26 -13.98
C SER A 157 -3.80 -0.37 -12.72
N GLU A 158 -2.48 -0.22 -12.82
CA GLU A 158 -1.59 -0.07 -11.65
C GLU A 158 -1.94 1.17 -10.82
N VAL A 159 -2.20 2.32 -11.47
CA VAL A 159 -2.63 3.55 -10.78
C VAL A 159 -3.94 3.30 -10.03
N LEU A 160 -4.93 2.69 -10.68
CA LEU A 160 -6.22 2.43 -10.06
C LEU A 160 -6.13 1.49 -8.86
N LEU A 161 -5.32 0.44 -8.93
CA LEU A 161 -5.09 -0.50 -7.81
C LEU A 161 -4.46 0.22 -6.63
N LEU A 162 -3.37 0.95 -6.85
CA LEU A 162 -2.70 1.70 -5.78
C LEU A 162 -3.61 2.76 -5.17
N ALA A 163 -4.36 3.49 -6.00
CA ALA A 163 -5.28 4.52 -5.53
C ALA A 163 -6.44 3.93 -4.71
N ASN A 164 -7.03 2.82 -5.16
CA ASN A 164 -8.12 2.16 -4.45
C ASN A 164 -7.63 1.53 -3.13
N PHE A 165 -6.46 0.90 -3.12
CA PHE A 165 -5.86 0.40 -1.87
C PHE A 165 -5.53 1.54 -0.89
N ALA A 166 -4.99 2.66 -1.37
CA ALA A 166 -4.74 3.84 -0.54
C ALA A 166 -6.04 4.42 0.04
N PHE A 167 -7.10 4.51 -0.78
CA PHE A 167 -8.43 4.91 -0.30
C PHE A 167 -8.96 3.94 0.76
N TYR A 168 -8.88 2.63 0.52
CA TYR A 168 -9.29 1.61 1.49
C TYR A 168 -8.56 1.78 2.81
N PHE A 169 -7.23 1.92 2.76
CA PHE A 169 -6.38 2.05 3.92
C PHE A 169 -6.69 3.34 4.70
N ILE A 170 -6.89 4.47 4.02
CA ILE A 170 -7.25 5.74 4.66
C ILE A 170 -8.64 5.65 5.28
N TYR A 171 -9.64 5.14 4.55
CA TYR A 171 -11.01 5.03 5.05
C TYR A 171 -11.08 4.16 6.31
N LEU A 172 -10.43 3.00 6.27
CA LEU A 172 -10.34 2.07 7.40
C LEU A 172 -9.78 2.72 8.68
N HIS A 173 -8.85 3.66 8.54
CA HIS A 173 -8.04 4.16 9.66
C HIS A 173 -8.33 5.61 10.08
N PHE A 174 -8.96 6.41 9.22
CA PHE A 174 -9.33 7.80 9.52
C PHE A 174 -10.84 8.02 9.65
N LEU A 175 -11.67 7.29 8.91
CA LEU A 175 -13.09 7.61 8.74
C LEU A 175 -14.02 6.62 9.44
N GLN A 176 -13.47 5.55 10.01
CA GLN A 176 -14.18 4.53 10.78
C GLN A 176 -13.61 4.45 12.20
#